data_AF-A0A8T7E3V8-F1
#
_entry.id   AF-A0A8T7E3V8-F1
#
_cell.length_a   1.000
_cell.length_b   1.000
_cell.length_c   1.000
_cell.angle_alpha   90.00
_cell.angle_beta   90.00
_cell.angle_gamma   90.00
#
_symmetry.space_group_name_H-M   'P 1'
#
loop_
_entity.id
_entity.type
_entity.pdbx_description
1 polymer ?
#
loop_
_entity_poly.entity_id
_entity_poly.type
_entity_poly.pdbx_seq_one_letter_code
_entity_poly.pdbx_strand_id
1 'polypeptide(L)'
;LQGHPGVGFAQRDMAWLERLQTITGLVERGVVAISIMLVVAVLAIVGNTIRLNIAQNRDAIAIARLVGATDAWIRRPYLYLGLYQGLAGALVAGLIVAAVLAYLAPLATRLSSSYGIAAAVAGVAPAEGAALLAAGVTLGLGAAWLAVISQLRSLD
;
A
#
# COMPACT_ATOMS: atom_id res chain seq x y z
N LEU A 1 23.19 8.64 -52.72
CA LEU A 1 23.88 8.64 -51.41
C LEU A 1 23.45 7.39 -50.64
N GLN A 2 24.05 6.26 -51.03
CA GLN A 2 23.76 4.91 -50.54
C GLN A 2 24.38 4.68 -49.14
N GLY A 3 23.63 3.98 -48.29
CA GLY A 3 24.12 2.81 -47.55
C GLY A 3 25.32 2.95 -46.61
N HIS A 4 25.09 3.45 -45.39
CA HIS A 4 25.91 3.06 -44.23
C HIS A 4 25.20 1.89 -43.49
N PRO A 5 25.83 0.71 -43.36
CA PRO A 5 25.22 -0.49 -42.75
C PRO A 5 24.83 -0.37 -41.26
N GLY A 6 25.17 0.74 -40.58
CA GLY A 6 24.90 0.93 -39.15
C GLY A 6 23.57 1.63 -38.83
N VAL A 7 22.99 2.40 -39.76
CA VAL A 7 21.79 3.22 -39.46
C VAL A 7 20.48 2.42 -39.40
N GLY A 8 20.44 1.23 -40.01
CA GLY A 8 19.29 0.32 -39.93
C GLY A 8 19.18 -0.47 -38.61
N PHE A 9 20.31 -0.65 -37.89
CA PHE A 9 20.33 -1.33 -36.59
C PHE A 9 19.90 -0.36 -35.47
N ALA A 10 20.46 0.85 -35.45
CA ALA A 10 20.10 1.87 -34.45
C ALA A 10 18.60 2.25 -34.47
N GLN A 11 17.97 2.23 -35.65
CA GLN A 11 16.54 2.53 -35.77
C GLN A 11 15.64 1.39 -35.26
N ARG A 12 16.11 0.13 -35.38
CA ARG A 12 15.42 -1.05 -34.85
C ARG A 12 15.54 -1.13 -33.32
N ASP A 13 16.68 -0.73 -32.78
CA ASP A 13 16.91 -0.60 -31.34
C ASP A 13 15.99 0.48 -30.75
N MET A 14 15.82 1.61 -31.43
CA MET A 14 14.91 2.68 -30.97
C MET A 14 13.44 2.23 -30.96
N ALA A 15 12.97 1.57 -32.03
CA ALA A 15 11.60 1.05 -32.08
C ALA A 15 11.33 -0.05 -31.03
N TRP A 16 12.33 -0.85 -30.68
CA TRP A 16 12.22 -1.83 -29.59
C TRP A 16 12.19 -1.16 -28.22
N LEU A 17 13.03 -0.14 -27.98
CA LEU A 17 13.02 0.65 -26.75
C LEU A 17 11.69 1.39 -26.55
N GLU A 18 11.13 1.99 -27.59
CA GLU A 18 9.81 2.64 -27.55
C GLU A 18 8.69 1.66 -27.17
N ARG A 19 8.73 0.44 -27.72
CA ARG A 19 7.78 -0.63 -27.36
C ARG A 19 7.95 -1.07 -25.91
N LEU A 20 9.19 -1.22 -25.42
CA LEU A 20 9.45 -1.54 -24.03
C LEU A 20 8.94 -0.44 -23.08
N GLN A 21 9.20 0.83 -23.38
CA GLN A 21 8.68 1.94 -22.58
C GLN A 21 7.15 1.96 -22.55
N THR A 22 6.50 1.62 -23.67
CA THR A 22 5.04 1.51 -23.74
C THR A 22 4.52 0.37 -22.84
N ILE A 23 5.19 -0.78 -22.83
CA ILE A 23 4.84 -1.92 -21.96
C ILE A 23 5.07 -1.56 -20.49
N THR A 24 6.19 -0.93 -20.14
CA THR A 24 6.48 -0.48 -18.78
C THR A 24 5.41 0.50 -18.29
N GLY A 25 5.03 1.48 -19.12
CA GLY A 25 3.96 2.44 -18.78
C GLY A 25 2.58 1.77 -18.60
N LEU A 26 2.28 0.70 -19.33
CA LEU A 26 1.08 -0.10 -19.11
C LEU A 26 1.10 -0.82 -17.76
N VAL A 27 2.25 -1.42 -17.41
CA VAL A 27 2.44 -2.10 -16.13
C VAL A 27 2.32 -1.12 -14.96
N GLU A 28 2.96 0.05 -15.03
CA GLU A 28 2.87 1.09 -14.00
C GLU A 28 1.42 1.52 -13.75
N ARG A 29 0.64 1.78 -14.81
CA ARG A 29 -0.78 2.11 -14.69
C ARG A 29 -1.59 0.97 -14.07
N GLY A 30 -1.29 -0.28 -14.44
CA GLY A 30 -1.90 -1.46 -13.85
C GLY A 30 -1.65 -1.57 -12.34
N VAL A 31 -0.41 -1.35 -11.91
CA VAL A 31 -0.02 -1.35 -10.49
C VAL A 31 -0.76 -0.26 -9.71
N VAL A 32 -0.86 0.96 -10.27
CA VAL A 32 -1.61 2.06 -9.64
C VAL A 32 -3.09 1.70 -9.51
N ALA A 33 -3.71 1.14 -10.56
CA ALA A 33 -5.11 0.73 -10.52
C ALA A 33 -5.38 -0.32 -9.43
N ILE A 34 -4.53 -1.36 -9.35
CA ILE A 34 -4.64 -2.40 -8.30
C ILE A 34 -4.44 -1.79 -6.91
N SER A 35 -3.47 -0.87 -6.75
CA SER A 35 -3.20 -0.21 -5.48
C SER A 35 -4.40 0.58 -4.98
N ILE A 36 -5.09 1.31 -5.86
CA ILE A 36 -6.33 2.03 -5.52
C ILE A 36 -7.42 1.03 -5.09
N MET A 37 -7.58 -0.07 -5.83
CA MET A 37 -8.58 -1.09 -5.51
C MET A 37 -8.32 -1.73 -4.12
N LEU A 38 -7.06 -1.97 -3.79
CA LEU A 38 -6.66 -2.48 -2.48
C LEU A 38 -6.93 -1.48 -1.36
N VAL A 39 -6.66 -0.18 -1.58
CA VAL A 39 -7.02 0.87 -0.62
C VAL A 39 -8.53 0.82 -0.34
N VAL A 40 -9.37 0.77 -1.39
CA VAL A 40 -10.82 0.66 -1.24
C VAL A 40 -11.22 -0.60 -0.47
N ALA A 41 -10.60 -1.75 -0.75
CA ALA A 41 -10.86 -2.99 -0.02
C ALA A 41 -10.54 -2.86 1.47
N VAL A 42 -9.40 -2.23 1.83
CA VAL A 42 -9.03 -1.97 3.22
C VAL A 42 -10.05 -1.05 3.90
N LEU A 43 -10.47 0.03 3.24
CA LEU A 43 -11.53 0.91 3.75
C LEU A 43 -12.82 0.14 4.05
N ALA A 44 -13.24 -0.74 3.13
CA ALA A 44 -14.44 -1.56 3.28
C ALA A 44 -14.31 -2.57 4.43
N ILE A 45 -13.18 -3.26 4.56
CA ILE A 45 -12.94 -4.26 5.61
C ILE A 45 -12.90 -3.60 6.99
N VAL A 46 -12.11 -2.53 7.16
CA VAL A 46 -11.99 -1.80 8.43
C VAL A 46 -13.34 -1.19 8.81
N GLY A 47 -14.04 -0.59 7.85
CA GLY A 47 -15.36 0.00 8.09
C GLY A 47 -16.40 -1.04 8.50
N ASN A 48 -16.42 -2.20 7.86
CA ASN A 48 -17.31 -3.29 8.24
C ASN A 48 -16.97 -3.85 9.63
N THR A 49 -15.68 -3.97 9.94
CA THR A 49 -15.21 -4.44 11.26
C THR A 49 -15.65 -3.48 12.37
N ILE A 50 -15.51 -2.16 12.16
CA ILE A 50 -15.98 -1.15 13.12
C ILE A 50 -17.51 -1.23 13.28
N ARG A 51 -18.26 -1.34 12.19
CA ARG A 51 -19.73 -1.47 12.22
C ARG A 51 -20.16 -2.69 13.03
N LEU A 52 -19.50 -3.82 12.84
CA LEU A 52 -19.77 -5.05 13.59
C LEU A 52 -19.45 -4.87 15.08
N ASN A 53 -18.32 -4.25 15.42
CA ASN A 53 -17.92 -4.04 16.81
C ASN A 53 -18.87 -3.08 17.55
N ILE A 54 -19.30 -2.00 16.88
CA ILE A 54 -20.35 -1.10 17.41
C ILE A 54 -21.65 -1.88 17.61
N ALA A 55 -22.03 -2.73 16.65
CA ALA A 55 -23.26 -3.53 16.74
C ALA A 55 -23.27 -4.49 17.94
N GLN A 56 -22.13 -5.08 18.26
CA GLN A 56 -21.97 -5.97 19.42
C GLN A 56 -22.03 -5.24 20.77
N ASN A 57 -21.68 -3.94 20.81
CA ASN A 57 -21.62 -3.14 22.03
C ASN A 57 -22.73 -2.07 22.12
N ARG A 58 -23.82 -2.22 21.35
CA ARG A 58 -24.89 -1.21 21.28
C ARG A 58 -25.50 -0.89 22.63
N ASP A 59 -25.74 -1.89 23.46
CA ASP A 59 -26.40 -1.72 24.77
C ASP A 59 -25.52 -0.94 25.74
N ALA A 60 -24.21 -1.23 25.77
CA ALA A 60 -23.24 -0.49 26.57
C ALA A 60 -23.13 0.98 26.13
N ILE A 61 -23.16 1.23 24.81
CA ILE A 61 -23.14 2.59 24.26
C ILE A 61 -24.42 3.36 24.62
N ALA A 62 -25.58 2.70 24.56
CA ALA A 62 -26.86 3.30 24.95
C ALA A 62 -26.85 3.72 26.43
N ILE A 63 -26.38 2.86 27.33
CA ILE A 63 -26.24 3.17 28.76
C ILE A 63 -25.25 4.32 28.98
N ALA A 64 -24.09 4.28 28.31
CA ALA A 64 -23.09 5.34 28.43
C ALA A 64 -23.63 6.71 28.00
N ARG A 65 -24.44 6.76 26.93
CA ARG A 65 -25.11 7.99 26.48
C ARG A 65 -26.13 8.51 27.51
N LEU A 66 -26.85 7.64 28.20
CA LEU A 66 -27.80 8.03 29.26
C LEU A 66 -27.12 8.70 30.47
N VAL A 67 -25.86 8.35 30.75
CA VAL A 67 -25.04 8.96 31.82
C VAL A 67 -24.30 10.22 31.33
N GLY A 68 -24.51 10.64 30.07
CA GLY A 68 -23.95 11.88 29.52
C GLY A 68 -22.62 11.71 28.77
N ALA A 69 -22.27 10.50 28.33
CA ALA A 69 -21.05 10.29 27.53
C ALA A 69 -21.13 11.03 26.18
N THR A 70 -20.10 11.82 25.88
CA THR A 70 -19.97 12.56 24.62
C THR A 70 -19.61 11.63 23.45
N ASP A 71 -20.10 11.92 22.25
CA ASP A 71 -19.80 11.14 21.03
C ASP A 71 -18.30 11.02 20.71
N ALA A 72 -17.50 12.00 21.11
CA ALA A 72 -16.04 11.94 20.99
C ALA A 72 -15.42 10.84 21.86
N TRP A 73 -16.02 10.52 23.00
CA TRP A 73 -15.55 9.48 23.91
C TRP A 73 -15.81 8.07 23.34
N ILE A 74 -16.95 7.90 22.68
CA ILE A 74 -17.34 6.65 22.02
C ILE A 74 -16.43 6.36 20.79
N ARG A 75 -15.97 7.38 20.06
CA ARG A 75 -15.20 7.21 18.81
C ARG A 75 -13.72 6.81 19.00
N ARG A 76 -13.10 7.21 20.12
CA ARG A 76 -11.68 6.96 20.41
C ARG A 76 -11.25 5.49 20.34
N PRO A 77 -11.93 4.52 20.99
CA PRO A 77 -11.52 3.11 20.94
C PRO A 77 -11.47 2.57 19.51
N TYR A 78 -12.39 3.00 18.64
CA TYR A 78 -12.43 2.55 17.25
C TYR A 78 -11.29 3.13 16.39
N LEU A 79 -10.83 4.34 16.68
CA LEU A 79 -9.64 4.93 16.04
C LEU A 79 -8.36 4.17 16.43
N TYR A 80 -8.25 3.74 17.69
CA TYR A 80 -7.13 2.89 18.13
C TYR A 80 -7.13 1.54 17.41
N LEU A 81 -8.31 0.94 17.19
CA LEU A 81 -8.42 -0.32 16.44
C LEU A 81 -7.89 -0.17 15.01
N GLY A 82 -8.25 0.92 14.33
CA GLY A 82 -7.72 1.24 13.00
C GLY A 82 -6.21 1.47 12.97
N LEU A 83 -5.68 2.15 13.99
CA LEU A 83 -4.23 2.36 14.15
C LEU A 83 -3.49 1.02 14.28
N TYR A 84 -3.94 0.14 15.17
CA TYR A 84 -3.31 -1.17 15.37
C TYR A 84 -3.37 -2.03 14.11
N GLN A 85 -4.50 -2.00 13.40
CA GLN A 85 -4.67 -2.79 12.18
C GLN A 85 -3.83 -2.25 11.02
N GLY A 86 -3.70 -0.92 10.89
CA GLY A 86 -2.78 -0.28 9.94
C GLY A 86 -1.32 -0.56 10.25
N LEU A 87 -0.92 -0.47 11.53
CA LEU A 87 0.44 -0.74 11.97
C LEU A 87 0.82 -2.21 11.77
N ALA A 88 -0.06 -3.15 12.15
CA ALA A 88 0.15 -4.57 11.93
C ALA A 88 0.26 -4.90 10.43
N GLY A 89 -0.62 -4.33 9.61
CA GLY A 89 -0.55 -4.48 8.16
C GLY A 89 0.75 -3.95 7.56
N ALA A 90 1.21 -2.78 8.02
CA ALA A 90 2.48 -2.19 7.58
C ALA A 90 3.69 -3.04 7.98
N LEU A 91 3.72 -3.57 9.21
CA LEU A 91 4.79 -4.48 9.65
C LEU A 91 4.81 -5.75 8.81
N VAL A 92 3.66 -6.38 8.58
CA VAL A 92 3.56 -7.58 7.75
C VAL A 92 4.00 -7.30 6.31
N ALA A 93 3.57 -6.18 5.73
CA ALA A 93 4.01 -5.77 4.40
C ALA A 93 5.53 -5.56 4.34
N GLY A 94 6.11 -4.89 5.34
CA GLY A 94 7.57 -4.71 5.45
C GLY A 94 8.32 -6.04 5.54
N LEU A 95 7.81 -7.00 6.31
CA LEU A 95 8.39 -8.35 6.40
C LEU A 95 8.32 -9.09 5.05
N ILE A 96 7.20 -8.99 4.34
CA ILE A 96 7.05 -9.60 3.02
C ILE A 96 8.06 -8.99 2.04
N VAL A 97 8.18 -7.66 2.00
CA VAL A 97 9.16 -6.96 1.14
C VAL A 97 10.58 -7.40 1.47
N ALA A 98 10.93 -7.46 2.76
CA ALA A 98 12.25 -7.92 3.20
C ALA A 98 12.52 -9.38 2.79
N ALA A 99 11.53 -10.27 2.94
CA ALA A 99 11.65 -11.67 2.54
C ALA A 99 11.83 -11.83 1.02
N VAL A 100 11.06 -11.08 0.23
CA VAL A 100 11.15 -11.07 -1.24
C VAL A 100 12.52 -10.57 -1.69
N LEU A 101 13.03 -9.48 -1.09
CA LEU A 101 14.36 -8.97 -1.39
C LEU A 101 15.45 -9.94 -0.98
N ALA A 102 15.36 -10.57 0.19
CA ALA A 102 16.31 -11.59 0.61
C ALA A 102 16.34 -12.80 -0.34
N TYR A 103 15.18 -13.18 -0.89
CA TYR A 103 15.07 -14.25 -1.88
C TYR A 103 15.65 -13.86 -3.25
N LEU A 104 15.42 -12.63 -3.71
CA LEU A 104 15.87 -12.14 -5.02
C LEU A 104 17.33 -11.67 -5.04
N ALA A 105 17.84 -11.17 -3.92
CA ALA A 105 19.21 -10.66 -3.79
C ALA A 105 20.28 -11.60 -4.35
N PRO A 106 20.34 -12.90 -3.98
CA PRO A 106 21.37 -13.79 -4.52
C PRO A 106 21.24 -14.02 -6.02
N LEU A 107 20.02 -13.99 -6.57
CA LEU A 107 19.79 -14.13 -8.01
C LEU A 107 20.28 -12.89 -8.77
N ALA A 108 19.98 -11.70 -8.23
CA ALA A 108 20.43 -10.44 -8.79
C ALA A 108 21.96 -10.30 -8.75
N THR A 109 22.63 -10.75 -7.68
CA THR A 109 24.11 -10.73 -7.58
C THR A 109 24.78 -11.68 -8.59
N ARG A 110 24.16 -12.83 -8.89
CA ARG A 110 24.65 -13.76 -9.93
C ARG A 110 24.53 -13.17 -11.33
N LEU A 111 23.42 -12.48 -11.61
CA LEU A 111 23.24 -11.78 -12.88
C LEU A 111 24.21 -10.60 -13.00
N SER A 112 24.36 -9.78 -11.96
CA SER A 112 25.23 -8.60 -12.01
C SER A 112 26.71 -8.96 -12.22
N SER A 113 27.19 -10.00 -11.54
CA SER A 113 28.55 -10.54 -11.73
C SER A 113 28.79 -11.09 -13.14
N SER A 114 27.79 -11.73 -13.76
CA SER A 114 27.89 -12.22 -15.15
C SER A 114 27.94 -11.10 -16.20
N TYR A 115 27.38 -9.93 -15.90
CA TYR A 115 27.40 -8.75 -16.78
C TYR A 115 28.51 -7.74 -16.43
N GLY A 116 29.35 -8.01 -15.41
CA GLY A 116 30.40 -7.10 -14.97
C GLY A 116 29.91 -5.80 -14.33
N ILE A 117 28.62 -5.71 -14.03
CA ILE A 117 28.00 -4.55 -13.38
C ILE A 117 28.08 -4.79 -11.88
N ALA A 118 28.78 -3.94 -11.14
CA ALA A 118 28.76 -3.95 -9.68
C ALA A 118 27.41 -3.42 -9.17
N ALA A 119 26.32 -4.15 -9.41
CA ALA A 119 25.04 -3.85 -8.81
C ALA A 119 25.04 -4.43 -7.39
N ALA A 120 25.30 -3.57 -6.40
CA ALA A 120 24.97 -3.87 -5.02
C ALA A 120 23.45 -3.92 -4.90
N VAL A 121 22.89 -5.07 -4.56
CA VAL A 121 21.48 -5.15 -4.16
C VAL A 121 21.40 -4.44 -2.81
N ALA A 122 21.03 -3.16 -2.85
CA ALA A 122 20.76 -2.40 -1.64
C ALA A 122 19.52 -3.03 -0.97
N GLY A 123 19.66 -3.42 0.30
CA GLY A 123 18.49 -3.77 1.11
C GLY A 123 17.57 -2.57 1.30
N VAL A 124 16.38 -2.80 1.87
CA VAL A 124 15.42 -1.73 2.17
C VAL A 124 16.11 -0.64 3.00
N ALA A 125 16.15 0.59 2.48
CA ALA A 125 16.72 1.69 3.23
C ALA A 125 15.83 1.98 4.46
N PRO A 126 16.40 2.41 5.60
CA PRO A 126 15.59 2.76 6.78
C PRO A 126 14.49 3.80 6.47
N ALA A 127 14.76 4.71 5.54
CA ALA A 127 13.81 5.70 5.06
C ALA A 127 12.61 5.09 4.32
N GLU A 128 12.84 4.07 3.49
CA GLU A 128 11.78 3.35 2.77
C GLU A 128 10.92 2.54 3.73
N GLY A 129 11.55 1.88 4.70
CA GLY A 129 10.85 1.19 5.79
C GLY A 129 9.98 2.15 6.61
N ALA A 130 10.51 3.33 6.96
CA ALA A 130 9.76 4.36 7.67
C ALA A 130 8.60 4.92 6.83
N ALA A 131 8.80 5.14 5.54
CA ALA A 131 7.74 5.59 4.63
C ALA A 131 6.62 4.56 4.51
N LEU A 132 6.97 3.27 4.44
CA LEU A 132 6.01 2.16 4.40
C LEU A 132 5.18 2.10 5.70
N LEU A 133 5.83 2.22 6.86
CA LEU A 133 5.14 2.28 8.15
C LEU A 133 4.20 3.49 8.23
N ALA A 134 4.68 4.67 7.83
CA ALA A 134 3.89 5.89 7.82
C ALA A 134 2.68 5.78 6.87
N ALA A 135 2.87 5.19 5.69
CA ALA A 135 1.78 4.95 4.73
C ALA A 135 0.73 3.98 5.29
N GLY A 136 1.14 2.87 5.90
CA GLY A 136 0.21 1.90 6.49
C GLY A 136 -0.57 2.47 7.69
N VAL A 137 0.09 3.27 8.53
CA VAL A 137 -0.56 3.96 9.66
C VAL A 137 -1.56 5.01 9.15
N THR A 138 -1.17 5.84 8.18
CA THR A 138 -2.06 6.87 7.64
C THR A 138 -3.26 6.27 6.91
N LEU A 139 -3.06 5.18 6.16
CA LEU A 139 -4.16 4.43 5.54
C LEU A 139 -5.08 3.79 6.59
N GLY A 140 -4.54 3.16 7.64
CA GLY A 140 -5.35 2.54 8.70
C GLY A 140 -6.16 3.55 9.51
N LEU A 141 -5.54 4.69 9.87
CA LEU A 141 -6.22 5.80 10.53
C LEU A 141 -7.27 6.45 9.62
N GLY A 142 -6.92 6.70 8.35
CA GLY A 142 -7.83 7.24 7.35
C GLY A 142 -9.03 6.34 7.13
N ALA A 143 -8.81 5.02 7.09
CA ALA A 143 -9.86 4.02 6.99
C ALA A 143 -10.83 4.06 8.17
N ALA A 144 -10.30 4.07 9.39
CA ALA A 144 -11.13 4.14 10.58
C ALA A 144 -11.87 5.48 10.69
N TRP A 145 -11.23 6.59 10.35
CA TRP A 145 -11.84 7.91 10.40
C TRP A 145 -12.98 8.07 9.38
N LEU A 146 -12.75 7.64 8.13
CA LEU A 146 -13.78 7.63 7.08
C LEU A 146 -14.94 6.70 7.43
N ALA A 147 -14.65 5.51 7.96
CA ALA A 147 -15.69 4.58 8.41
C ALA A 147 -16.58 5.21 9.49
N VAL A 148 -15.99 5.82 10.51
CA VAL A 148 -16.72 6.49 11.59
C VAL A 148 -17.58 7.63 11.03
N ILE A 149 -17.03 8.51 10.19
CA ILE A 149 -17.79 9.63 9.60
C ILE A 149 -18.92 9.15 8.70
N SER A 150 -18.67 8.13 7.88
CA SER A 150 -19.70 7.56 7.00
C SER A 150 -20.87 6.98 7.80
N GLN A 151 -20.59 6.37 8.95
CA GLN A 151 -21.60 5.74 9.80
C GLN A 151 -22.47 6.76 10.51
N LEU A 152 -21.89 7.87 10.99
CA LEU A 152 -22.64 8.90 11.72
C LEU A 152 -23.54 9.71 10.80
N ARG A 153 -23.13 9.93 9.54
CA ARG A 153 -24.00 10.53 8.51
C ARG A 153 -25.17 9.65 8.08
N SER A 154 -25.18 8.37 8.47
CA SER A 154 -26.32 7.47 8.19
C SER A 154 -27.35 7.42 9.33
N LEU A 155 -27.13 8.18 10.41
CA LEU A 155 -28.02 8.26 11.57
C LEU A 155 -28.69 9.64 11.73
N ASP A 156 -28.38 10.58 10.83
CA ASP A 156 -29.10 11.84 10.61
C ASP A 156 -29.96 11.70 9.34
#